data_AF-A0A559J7W2-F1
#
_entry.id   AF-A0A559J7W2-F1
#
_cell.length_a   1.000
_cell.length_b   1.000
_cell.length_c   1.000
_cell.angle_alpha   90.00
_cell.angle_beta   90.00
_cell.angle_gamma   90.00
#
_symmetry.space_group_name_H-M   'P 1'
#
loop_
_entity.id
_entity.type
_entity.pdbx_description
1 polymer ?
#
loop_
_entity_poly.entity_id
_entity_poly.type
_entity_poly.pdbx_seq_one_letter_code
_entity_poly.pdbx_strand_id
1 'polypeptide(L)'
;MNSYLDQLKKEFAYDKTNQCVQCGYCLPACPTYATMGKETHSPRGRINLVKMVGEGKITDLSVLENPLDLCLGCRACETACPS
;
A
#
# COMPACT_ATOMS: atom_id res chain seq x y z
N MET A 1 -21.03 13.56 -7.44
CA MET A 1 -19.90 12.78 -6.87
C MET A 1 -20.43 11.39 -6.59
N ASN A 2 -19.82 10.35 -7.16
CA ASN A 2 -20.42 9.01 -7.23
C ASN A 2 -20.32 8.31 -5.86
N SER A 3 -21.43 8.17 -5.13
CA SER A 3 -21.43 7.76 -3.71
C SER A 3 -20.80 6.39 -3.46
N TYR A 4 -20.75 5.54 -4.48
CA TYR A 4 -20.10 4.22 -4.43
C TYR A 4 -18.58 4.32 -4.29
N LEU A 5 -17.93 5.26 -4.98
CA LEU A 5 -16.48 5.47 -4.86
C LEU A 5 -16.10 6.02 -3.49
N ASP A 6 -16.94 6.89 -2.93
CA ASP A 6 -16.71 7.46 -1.60
C ASP A 6 -16.85 6.38 -0.50
N GLN A 7 -17.78 5.43 -0.67
CA GLN A 7 -17.90 4.27 0.20
C GLN A 7 -16.68 3.35 0.11
N LEU A 8 -16.25 3.00 -1.10
CA LEU A 8 -15.04 2.18 -1.33
C LEU A 8 -13.79 2.83 -0.71
N LYS A 9 -13.58 4.13 -0.92
CA LYS A 9 -12.46 4.87 -0.31
C LYS A 9 -12.45 4.75 1.21
N LYS A 10 -13.63 4.80 1.83
CA LYS A 10 -13.77 4.67 3.29
C LYS A 10 -13.44 3.25 3.75
N GLU A 11 -13.93 2.22 3.06
CA GLU A 11 -13.64 0.81 3.36
C GLU A 11 -12.13 0.49 3.24
N PHE A 12 -11.47 1.04 2.23
CA PHE A 12 -10.02 0.85 2.01
C PHE A 12 -9.12 1.78 2.87
N ALA A 13 -9.70 2.57 3.78
CA ALA A 13 -8.98 3.58 4.54
C ALA A 13 -8.08 4.48 3.67
N TYR A 14 -8.57 4.85 2.49
CA TYR A 14 -7.85 5.61 1.46
C TYR A 14 -7.12 6.83 2.04
N ASP A 15 -7.76 7.58 2.93
CA ASP A 15 -7.19 8.80 3.49
C ASP A 15 -5.87 8.54 4.25
N LYS A 16 -5.70 7.35 4.85
CA LYS A 16 -4.45 6.98 5.53
C LYS A 16 -3.28 6.83 4.56
N THR A 17 -3.54 6.51 3.30
CA THR A 17 -2.48 6.38 2.29
C THR A 17 -1.76 7.71 2.02
N ASN A 18 -2.40 8.84 2.33
CA ASN A 18 -1.81 10.16 2.18
C ASN A 18 -0.70 10.46 3.20
N GLN A 19 -0.59 9.68 4.27
CA GLN A 19 0.49 9.82 5.26
C GLN A 19 1.84 9.33 4.72
N CYS A 20 1.84 8.46 3.71
CA CYS A 20 3.07 7.93 3.14
C CYS A 20 3.75 8.96 2.24
N VAL A 21 4.86 9.52 2.71
CA VAL A 21 5.71 10.47 1.96
C VAL A 21 6.79 9.80 1.09
N GLN A 22 6.69 8.47 0.88
CA GLN A 22 7.61 7.68 0.05
C GLN A 22 9.08 7.71 0.52
N CYS A 23 9.35 7.97 1.80
CA CYS A 23 10.70 8.11 2.37
C CYS A 23 11.58 6.85 2.32
N GLY A 24 10.99 5.67 2.24
CA GLY A 24 11.73 4.40 2.08
C GLY A 24 12.22 3.72 3.37
N TYR A 25 12.02 4.29 4.56
CA TYR A 25 12.44 3.67 5.84
C TYR A 25 11.84 2.28 6.09
N CYS A 26 10.65 2.02 5.55
CA CYS A 26 9.99 0.72 5.66
C CYS A 26 10.59 -0.37 4.75
N LEU A 27 11.41 -0.02 3.76
CA LEU A 27 11.98 -0.96 2.80
C LEU A 27 12.87 -2.02 3.46
N PRO A 28 13.94 -1.66 4.21
CA PRO A 28 14.81 -2.66 4.85
C PRO A 28 14.11 -3.46 5.93
N ALA A 29 13.03 -2.93 6.53
CA ALA A 29 12.25 -3.62 7.56
C ALA A 29 11.31 -4.70 6.98
N CYS A 30 11.04 -4.68 5.67
CA CYS A 30 10.07 -5.57 5.06
C CYS A 30 10.73 -6.84 4.50
N PRO A 31 10.40 -8.04 5.01
CA PRO A 31 11.05 -9.28 4.56
C PRO A 31 10.74 -9.63 3.10
N THR A 32 9.55 -9.30 2.60
CA THR A 32 9.16 -9.59 1.21
C THR A 32 9.89 -8.70 0.23
N TYR A 33 10.07 -7.42 0.59
CA TYR A 33 10.91 -6.52 -0.20
C TYR A 33 12.38 -6.92 -0.16
N ALA A 34 12.93 -7.22 1.02
CA ALA A 34 14.31 -7.66 1.18
C ALA A 34 14.62 -8.91 0.35
N THR A 35 13.66 -9.84 0.23
CA THR A 35 13.83 -11.08 -0.53
C THR A 35 13.64 -10.86 -2.04
N MET A 36 12.64 -10.08 -2.44
CA MET A 36 12.19 -10.01 -3.84
C MET A 36 12.69 -8.78 -4.60
N GLY A 37 13.11 -7.72 -3.90
CA GLY A 37 13.58 -6.46 -4.48
C GLY A 37 12.53 -5.64 -5.25
N LYS A 38 11.27 -6.09 -5.28
CA LYS A 38 10.20 -5.47 -6.07
C LYS A 38 9.45 -4.43 -5.24
N GLU A 39 9.43 -3.17 -5.71
CA GLU A 39 8.82 -2.06 -4.98
C GLU A 39 7.34 -2.31 -4.65
N THR A 40 6.56 -2.89 -5.56
CA THR A 40 5.15 -3.19 -5.28
C THR A 40 4.97 -4.17 -4.11
N HIS A 41 5.98 -4.97 -3.77
CA HIS A 41 5.97 -5.90 -2.64
C HIS A 41 6.55 -5.29 -1.36
N SER A 42 6.87 -4.00 -1.38
CA SER A 42 7.28 -3.23 -0.21
C SER A 42 6.06 -2.65 0.53
N PRO A 43 6.20 -2.24 1.80
CA PRO A 43 5.10 -1.62 2.54
C PRO A 43 4.64 -0.32 1.87
N ARG A 44 5.56 0.57 1.49
CA ARG A 44 5.22 1.82 0.80
C ARG A 44 4.65 1.59 -0.60
N GLY A 45 5.09 0.53 -1.29
CA GLY A 45 4.58 0.16 -2.60
C GLY A 45 3.13 -0.30 -2.52
N ARG A 46 2.80 -1.16 -1.54
CA ARG A 46 1.41 -1.58 -1.26
C ARG A 46 0.51 -0.38 -0.94
N ILE A 47 0.96 0.54 -0.09
CA ILE A 47 0.23 1.78 0.23
C ILE A 47 0.01 2.61 -1.04
N ASN A 48 1.02 2.73 -1.90
CA ASN A 48 0.91 3.48 -3.15
C ASN A 48 -0.07 2.84 -4.14
N LEU A 49 -0.12 1.51 -4.23
CA LEU A 49 -1.09 0.82 -5.07
C LEU A 49 -2.53 1.07 -4.59
N VAL A 50 -2.79 0.95 -3.28
CA VAL A 50 -4.10 1.28 -2.69
C VAL A 50 -4.46 2.74 -2.95
N LYS A 51 -3.50 3.66 -2.83
CA LYS A 51 -3.70 5.08 -3.15
C LYS A 51 -4.10 5.28 -4.61
N MET A 52 -3.37 4.69 -5.55
CA MET A 52 -3.63 4.84 -6.98
C MET A 52 -4.99 4.26 -7.39
N VAL A 53 -5.41 3.16 -6.77
CA VAL A 53 -6.76 2.61 -6.93
C VAL A 53 -7.81 3.57 -6.37
N GLY A 54 -7.61 4.09 -5.15
CA GLY A 54 -8.51 5.06 -4.53
C GLY A 54 -8.61 6.39 -5.29
N GLU A 55 -7.54 6.81 -5.96
CA GLU A 55 -7.51 7.98 -6.85
C GLU A 55 -8.13 7.71 -8.23
N GLY A 56 -8.48 6.46 -8.55
CA GLY A 56 -8.98 6.06 -9.86
C GLY A 56 -7.92 6.10 -10.97
N LYS A 57 -6.64 6.19 -10.62
CA LYS A 57 -5.51 6.12 -11.57
C LYS A 57 -5.25 4.70 -12.04
N ILE A 58 -5.58 3.72 -11.20
CA ILE A 58 -5.60 2.31 -11.51
C ILE A 58 -7.05 1.84 -11.35
N THR A 59 -7.61 1.28 -12.41
CA THR A 59 -8.98 0.72 -12.41
C THR A 59 -9.00 -0.80 -12.35
N ASP A 60 -7.90 -1.44 -12.76
CA ASP A 60 -7.71 -2.88 -12.62
C ASP A 60 -7.28 -3.23 -11.19
N LEU A 61 -8.17 -3.87 -10.44
CA LEU A 61 -7.91 -4.25 -9.05
C LEU A 61 -6.97 -5.45 -8.92
N SER A 62 -6.78 -6.25 -9.98
CA SER A 62 -5.93 -7.45 -9.93
C SER A 62 -4.48 -7.13 -9.60
N VAL A 63 -4.04 -5.88 -9.84
CA VAL A 63 -2.69 -5.41 -9.48
C VAL A 63 -2.42 -5.45 -7.98
N LEU A 64 -3.47 -5.50 -7.14
CA LEU A 64 -3.36 -5.59 -5.69
C LEU A 64 -3.15 -7.01 -5.19
N GLU A 65 -3.62 -8.03 -5.91
CA GLU A 65 -3.66 -9.43 -5.45
C GLU A 65 -2.28 -9.92 -5.01
N ASN A 66 -1.34 -10.02 -5.95
CA ASN A 66 -0.02 -10.57 -5.67
C ASN A 66 0.77 -9.75 -4.62
N PRO A 67 0.82 -8.40 -4.68
CA PRO A 67 1.43 -7.60 -3.63
C PRO A 67 0.86 -7.82 -2.23
N LEU A 68 -0.47 -7.91 -2.10
CA LEU A 68 -1.16 -8.06 -0.82
C LEU A 68 -1.05 -9.49 -0.30
N ASP A 69 -1.19 -10.51 -1.14
CA ASP A 69 -1.05 -11.92 -0.76
C ASP A 69 0.34 -12.26 -0.23
N LEU A 70 1.36 -11.60 -0.76
CA LEU A 70 2.73 -11.75 -0.28
C LEU A 70 2.99 -10.97 1.02
N CYS A 71 2.05 -10.19 1.53
CA CYS A 71 2.22 -9.51 2.82
C CYS A 71 2.13 -10.52 3.98
N LEU A 72 3.22 -10.69 4.74
CA LEU A 72 3.25 -11.62 5.87
C LEU A 72 2.50 -11.14 7.12
N GLY A 73 1.94 -9.92 7.10
CA GLY A 73 1.27 -9.34 8.28
C GLY A 73 2.18 -9.15 9.51
N CYS A 74 3.50 -9.12 9.33
CA CYS A 74 4.47 -9.04 10.43
C CYS A 74 4.55 -7.67 11.14
N ARG A 75 3.99 -6.62 10.53
CA ARG A 75 3.92 -5.24 11.06
C ARG A 75 5.27 -4.55 11.36
N ALA A 76 6.40 -5.13 10.95
CA ALA A 76 7.73 -4.52 11.12
C ALA A 76 7.85 -3.12 10.47
N CYS A 77 7.09 -2.87 9.40
CA CYS A 77 7.04 -1.57 8.74
C CYS A 77 6.42 -0.47 9.60
N GLU A 78 5.54 -0.78 10.56
CA GLU A 78 4.89 0.21 11.42
C GLU A 78 5.90 0.84 12.37
N THR A 79 6.75 0.03 13.00
CA THR A 79 7.82 0.52 13.89
C THR A 79 8.88 1.31 13.14
N ALA A 80 9.15 0.96 11.88
CA ALA A 80 10.14 1.66 11.05
C ALA A 80 9.58 2.96 10.41
N CYS A 81 8.27 3.13 10.33
CA CYS A 81 7.66 4.28 9.66
C CYS A 81 7.78 5.53 10.55
N PRO A 82 8.33 6.65 10.03
CA PRO A 82 8.41 7.90 10.78
C PRO A 82 7.11 8.72 10.76
N SER A 83 6.04 8.20 10.13
CA SER A 83 4.76 8.88 9.89
C SER A 83 3.60 8.04 10.41
#